data_AF-A0A539DVC0-F1
#
_entry.id   AF-A0A539DVC0-F1
#
_cell.length_a   1.000
_cell.length_b   1.000
_cell.length_c   1.000
_cell.angle_alpha   90.00
_cell.angle_beta   90.00
_cell.angle_gamma   90.00
#
_symmetry.space_group_name_H-M   'P 1'
#
loop_
_entity.id
_entity.type
_entity.pdbx_description
1 polymer ?
#
loop_
_entity_poly.entity_id
_entity_poly.type
_entity_poly.pdbx_seq_one_letter_code
_entity_poly.pdbx_strand_id
1 'polypeptide(L)'
;MSQETDPARLLEQLDAAVLQGLVGRSMLLTQEWSQAELAATLNLAATFAAFDRAGIPTPLFPRELFYALFFDNSTRTKSSWAGASARLSAHPFVADA
;
A
#
# COMPACT_ATOMS: atom_id res chain seq x y z
N MET A 1 -22.88 -16.79 -0.65
CA MET A 1 -22.56 -16.03 -1.88
C MET A 1 -21.90 -14.73 -1.46
N SER A 2 -20.58 -14.70 -1.39
CA SER A 2 -19.85 -13.47 -1.10
C SER A 2 -20.09 -12.50 -2.25
N GLN A 3 -20.56 -11.30 -1.95
CA GLN A 3 -20.59 -10.23 -2.95
C GLN A 3 -19.16 -10.00 -3.42
N GLU A 4 -18.90 -10.37 -4.66
CA GLU A 4 -17.59 -10.22 -5.28
C GLU A 4 -17.29 -8.73 -5.32
N THR A 5 -16.29 -8.31 -4.54
CA THR A 5 -15.93 -6.90 -4.41
C THR A 5 -15.18 -6.50 -5.68
N ASP A 6 -15.90 -5.86 -6.60
CA ASP A 6 -15.35 -5.41 -7.87
C ASP A 6 -14.23 -4.38 -7.66
N PRO A 7 -12.96 -4.69 -8.02
CA PRO A 7 -11.83 -3.80 -7.84
C PRO A 7 -11.97 -2.49 -8.62
N ALA A 8 -12.64 -2.49 -9.78
CA ALA A 8 -12.84 -1.28 -10.58
C ALA A 8 -13.77 -0.29 -9.86
N ARG A 9 -14.86 -0.80 -9.27
CA ARG A 9 -15.79 0.01 -8.48
C ARG A 9 -15.13 0.62 -7.24
N LEU A 10 -14.27 -0.12 -6.55
CA LEU A 10 -13.53 0.43 -5.41
C LEU A 10 -12.57 1.54 -5.82
N LEU A 11 -11.90 1.38 -6.96
CA LEU A 11 -11.00 2.39 -7.51
C LEU A 11 -11.73 3.70 -7.80
N GLU A 12 -12.94 3.64 -8.38
CA GLU A 12 -13.78 4.81 -8.66
C GLU A 12 -14.25 5.55 -7.39
N GLN A 13 -14.29 4.86 -6.24
CA GLN A 13 -14.72 5.42 -4.96
C GLN A 13 -13.58 6.10 -4.17
N LEU A 14 -12.34 6.05 -4.67
CA LEU A 14 -11.22 6.70 -4.01
C LEU A 14 -11.32 8.22 -4.11
N ASP A 15 -11.08 8.90 -2.99
CA ASP A 15 -10.94 10.36 -2.97
C ASP A 15 -9.54 10.75 -3.46
N ALA A 16 -9.44 11.01 -4.76
CA ALA A 16 -8.19 11.39 -5.41
C ALA A 16 -7.60 12.69 -4.85
N ALA A 17 -8.42 13.64 -4.38
CA ALA A 17 -7.93 14.90 -3.83
C ALA A 17 -7.24 14.68 -2.47
N VAL A 18 -7.84 13.87 -1.61
CA VAL A 18 -7.23 13.48 -0.32
C VAL A 18 -5.94 12.68 -0.55
N LEU A 19 -5.96 11.68 -1.44
CA LEU A 19 -4.78 10.87 -1.75
C LEU A 19 -3.64 11.70 -2.37
N GLN A 20 -3.96 12.67 -3.24
CA GLN A 20 -2.97 13.58 -3.81
C GLN A 20 -2.28 14.42 -2.72
N GLY A 21 -3.01 14.81 -1.67
CA GLY A 21 -2.45 15.52 -0.52
C GLY A 21 -1.49 14.69 0.35
N LEU A 22 -1.41 13.37 0.14
CA LEU A 22 -0.47 12.47 0.81
C LEU A 22 0.85 12.29 0.06
N VAL A 23 0.94 12.71 -1.20
CA VAL A 23 2.15 12.54 -2.01
C VAL A 23 3.31 13.30 -1.38
N GLY A 24 4.43 12.60 -1.18
CA GLY A 24 5.64 13.15 -0.57
C GLY A 24 5.61 13.26 0.97
N ARG A 25 4.54 12.82 1.63
CA ARG A 25 4.46 12.82 3.10
C ARG A 25 4.93 11.49 3.68
N SER A 26 5.59 11.58 4.84
CA SER A 26 5.86 10.42 5.69
C SER A 26 4.65 10.10 6.57
N MET A 27 4.47 8.82 6.88
CA MET A 27 3.54 8.35 7.90
C MET A 27 4.36 7.82 9.08
N LEU A 28 4.63 8.68 10.08
CA LEU A 28 5.35 8.28 11.28
C LEU A 28 4.37 7.92 12.40
N LEU A 29 3.36 8.77 12.59
CA LEU A 29 2.30 8.58 13.60
C LEU A 29 0.92 8.76 12.96
N THR A 30 -0.05 7.94 13.35
CA THR A 30 -1.42 8.04 12.81
C THR A 30 -2.12 9.34 13.24
N GLN A 31 -1.71 9.94 14.36
CA GLN A 31 -2.25 11.19 14.89
C GLN A 31 -1.88 12.43 14.07
N GLU A 32 -0.87 12.33 13.21
CA GLU A 32 -0.46 13.41 12.29
C GLU A 32 -1.39 13.50 11.08
N TRP A 33 -2.24 12.48 10.88
CA TRP A 33 -3.13 12.36 9.75
C TRP A 33 -4.57 12.58 10.21
N SER A 34 -5.34 13.29 9.40
CA SER A 34 -6.77 13.48 9.63
C SER A 34 -7.52 12.16 9.44
N GLN A 35 -8.73 12.08 10.01
CA GLN A 35 -9.61 10.92 9.82
C GLN A 35 -9.92 10.66 8.33
N ALA A 36 -10.04 11.71 7.52
CA ALA A 36 -10.27 11.60 6.08
C ALA A 36 -9.07 10.95 5.36
N GLU A 37 -7.84 11.35 5.71
CA GLU A 37 -6.61 10.78 5.15
C GLU A 37 -6.44 9.31 5.52
N LEU A 38 -6.72 8.97 6.78
CA LEU A 38 -6.70 7.58 7.26
C LEU A 38 -7.76 6.74 6.55
N ALA A 39 -8.99 7.25 6.42
CA ALA A 39 -10.05 6.56 5.70
C ALA A 39 -9.72 6.34 4.22
N ALA A 40 -9.19 7.36 3.52
CA ALA A 40 -8.77 7.26 2.13
C ALA A 40 -7.66 6.20 1.94
N THR A 41 -6.69 6.16 2.86
CA THR A 41 -5.60 5.17 2.85
C THR A 41 -6.11 3.75 3.08
N LEU A 42 -7.07 3.57 4.00
CA LEU A 42 -7.70 2.27 4.23
C LEU A 42 -8.52 1.80 3.02
N ASN A 43 -9.24 2.71 2.35
CA ASN A 43 -9.98 2.41 1.12
C ASN A 43 -9.03 2.02 -0.03
N LEU A 44 -7.90 2.72 -0.15
CA LEU A 44 -6.85 2.36 -1.11
C LEU A 44 -6.27 0.97 -0.82
N ALA A 45 -5.99 0.64 0.45
CA ALA A 45 -5.52 -0.69 0.84
C ALA A 45 -6.55 -1.78 0.54
N ALA A 46 -7.84 -1.52 0.80
CA ALA A 46 -8.92 -2.45 0.46
C ALA A 46 -9.04 -2.68 -1.06
N THR A 47 -8.80 -1.63 -1.85
CA THR A 47 -8.75 -1.68 -3.32
C THR A 47 -7.62 -2.60 -3.78
N PHE A 48 -6.37 -2.38 -3.31
CA PHE A 48 -5.26 -3.29 -3.63
C PHE A 48 -5.53 -4.74 -3.23
N ALA A 49 -6.15 -4.97 -2.07
CA ALA A 49 -6.52 -6.31 -1.64
C ALA A 49 -7.58 -6.96 -2.55
N ALA A 50 -8.50 -6.18 -3.14
CA ALA A 50 -9.46 -6.68 -4.12
C ALA A 50 -8.78 -7.04 -5.45
N PHE A 51 -7.86 -6.20 -5.94
CA PHE A 51 -7.03 -6.51 -7.11
C PHE A 51 -6.21 -7.80 -6.92
N ASP A 52 -5.54 -7.96 -5.77
CA ASP A 52 -4.75 -9.16 -5.43
C ASP A 52 -5.63 -10.43 -5.42
N ARG A 53 -6.81 -10.37 -4.79
CA ARG A 53 -7.77 -11.50 -4.76
C ARG A 53 -8.33 -11.85 -6.13
N ALA A 54 -8.51 -10.86 -7.01
CA ALA A 54 -8.96 -11.05 -8.38
C ALA A 54 -7.82 -11.53 -9.32
N GLY A 55 -6.58 -11.65 -8.83
CA GLY A 55 -5.43 -12.02 -9.64
C GLY A 55 -5.03 -10.95 -10.66
N ILE A 56 -5.45 -9.69 -10.45
CA ILE A 56 -5.16 -8.57 -11.36
C ILE A 56 -3.89 -7.87 -10.88
N PRO A 57 -2.80 -7.87 -11.67
CA PRO A 57 -1.53 -7.26 -11.25
C PRO A 57 -1.63 -5.73 -11.20
N THR A 58 -0.86 -5.11 -10.29
CA THR A 58 -0.77 -3.65 -10.13
C THR A 58 0.68 -3.13 -10.27
N PRO A 59 1.27 -3.21 -11.49
CA PRO A 59 2.70 -2.91 -11.71
C PRO A 59 2.98 -1.40 -11.76
N LEU A 60 2.78 -0.70 -10.64
CA LEU A 60 2.88 0.76 -10.56
C LEU A 60 4.32 1.27 -10.52
N PHE A 61 5.26 0.46 -10.03
CA PHE A 61 6.65 0.91 -9.77
C PHE A 61 7.72 -0.07 -10.31
N PRO A 62 7.67 -0.49 -11.59
CA PRO A 62 8.51 -1.58 -12.13
C PRO A 62 10.02 -1.31 -12.16
N ARG A 63 10.46 -0.09 -11.85
CA ARG A 63 11.88 0.33 -11.90
C ARG A 63 12.32 1.08 -10.65
N GLU A 64 11.51 1.04 -9.59
CA GLU A 64 11.80 1.75 -8.35
C GLU A 64 12.40 0.79 -7.31
N LEU A 65 13.36 1.30 -6.55
CA LEU A 65 13.90 0.64 -5.37
C LEU A 65 13.08 1.06 -4.16
N PHE A 66 12.44 0.10 -3.50
CA PHE A 66 11.88 0.33 -2.17
C PHE A 66 12.95 -0.13 -1.18
N TYR A 67 13.32 0.73 -0.24
CA TYR A 67 14.38 0.48 0.73
C TYR A 67 13.80 0.44 2.15
N ALA A 68 14.04 -0.64 2.88
CA ALA A 68 13.65 -0.76 4.28
C ALA A 68 14.89 -0.96 5.16
N LEU A 69 14.96 -0.17 6.23
CA LEU A 69 16.00 -0.26 7.25
C LEU A 69 15.41 -0.86 8.53
N PHE A 70 16.00 -1.94 9.02
CA PHE A 70 15.62 -2.58 10.27
C PHE A 70 16.80 -2.57 11.25
N PHE A 71 16.63 -1.92 12.39
CA PHE A 71 17.58 -1.94 13.51
C PHE A 71 17.37 -3.16 14.43
N ASP A 72 16.16 -3.72 14.42
CA ASP A 72 15.78 -4.89 15.20
C ASP A 72 15.19 -5.97 14.29
N ASN A 73 15.34 -7.22 14.68
CA ASN A 73 14.86 -8.32 13.86
C ASN A 73 13.33 -8.46 13.95
N SER A 74 12.64 -8.25 12.83
CA SER A 74 11.19 -8.46 12.69
C SER A 74 10.84 -9.18 11.40
N THR A 75 10.81 -10.52 11.44
CA THR A 75 10.50 -11.35 10.26
C THR A 75 9.16 -11.00 9.63
N ARG A 76 8.10 -10.83 10.44
CA ARG A 76 6.75 -10.59 9.93
C ARG A 76 6.65 -9.25 9.20
N THR A 77 7.24 -8.19 9.75
CA THR A 77 7.23 -6.86 9.13
C THR A 77 8.08 -6.83 7.87
N LYS A 78 9.27 -7.46 7.88
CA LYS A 78 10.13 -7.60 6.69
C LYS A 78 9.39 -8.31 5.56
N SER A 79 8.75 -9.45 5.86
CA SER A 79 8.00 -10.22 4.87
C SER A 79 6.77 -9.47 4.34
N SER A 80 5.99 -8.82 5.20
CA SER A 80 4.82 -8.05 4.74
C SER A 80 5.22 -6.86 3.87
N TRP A 81 6.29 -6.16 4.23
CA TRP A 81 6.78 -5.01 3.47
C TRP A 81 7.36 -5.41 2.11
N ALA A 82 8.19 -6.47 2.07
CA ALA A 82 8.74 -6.98 0.82
C ALA A 82 7.62 -7.54 -0.08
N GLY A 83 6.63 -8.23 0.50
CA GLY A 83 5.48 -8.77 -0.22
C GLY A 83 4.55 -7.70 -0.79
N ALA A 84 4.38 -6.57 -0.10
CA ALA A 84 3.64 -5.42 -0.63
C ALA A 84 4.41 -4.74 -1.78
N SER A 85 5.73 -4.54 -1.61
CA SER A 85 6.60 -3.95 -2.63
C SER A 85 6.60 -4.77 -3.93
N ALA A 86 6.73 -6.10 -3.83
CA ALA A 86 6.74 -6.99 -4.97
C ALA A 86 5.40 -6.99 -5.75
N ARG A 87 4.26 -6.87 -5.06
CA ARG A 87 2.93 -6.75 -5.71
C ARG A 87 2.80 -5.50 -6.57
N LEU A 88 3.52 -4.44 -6.20
CA LEU A 88 3.60 -3.20 -6.96
C LEU A 88 4.68 -3.23 -8.06
N SER A 89 5.34 -4.38 -8.25
CA SER A 89 6.50 -4.58 -9.14
C SER A 89 7.74 -3.76 -8.79
N ALA A 90 7.81 -3.20 -7.58
CA ALA A 90 9.03 -2.56 -7.10
C ALA A 90 10.12 -3.59 -6.77
N HIS A 91 11.37 -3.13 -6.66
CA HIS A 91 12.49 -3.92 -6.17
C HIS A 91 12.65 -3.70 -4.64
N PRO A 92 12.23 -4.62 -3.77
CA PRO A 92 12.45 -4.48 -2.34
C PRO A 92 13.91 -4.78 -1.98
N PHE A 93 14.52 -3.89 -1.20
CA PHE A 93 15.81 -4.11 -0.55
C PHE A 93 15.66 -3.90 0.96
N VAL A 94 16.01 -4.93 1.73
CA VAL A 94 15.95 -4.93 3.20
C VAL A 94 17.38 -4.87 3.71
N ALA A 95 17.71 -3.76 4.36
CA ALA A 95 18.98 -3.56 5.06
C ALA A 95 18.80 -3.85 6.54
N ASP A 96 19.70 -4.68 7.07
CA ASP A 96 19.87 -4.91 8.50
C ASP A 96 21.10 -4.10 8.97
N ALA A 97 20.91 -3.28 10.01
CA ALA A 97 21.94 -2.38 10.56
C ALA A 97 22.33 -2.76 12.00
#